data_AF-A0A9P5NEI9-F1
#
_entry.id   AF-A0A9P5NEI9-F1
#
_cell.length_a   1.000
_cell.length_b   1.000
_cell.length_c   1.000
_cell.angle_alpha   90.00
_cell.angle_beta   90.00
_cell.angle_gamma   90.00
#
_symmetry.space_group_name_H-M   'P 1'
#
loop_
_entity.id
_entity.type
_entity.pdbx_description
1 polymer ?
#
loop_
_entity_poly.entity_id
_entity_poly.type
_entity_poly.pdbx_seq_one_letter_code
_entity_poly.pdbx_strand_id
1 'polypeptide(L)'
;MRPCTPHAVVTLQHSVTMGSHFFAMSTIQDTMIGMMHTFVLEKLVTNTAHNDFLQVIRRMIVFVHGALIRNTVEEDDEARAHVPYPRDMKSLVDLLTLCNMGIMQHIFDFDTYSYATNQPNDELTAEQKDEHWNYDNNAVPLLNRRAAIHARGLARDIISWLNSNYEIRYVEDSEGKPLTGISRMASLYLARQCTGLLTHKKAAVKAGLHGVANCTVRMLRRQIA
;
A
#
# COMPACT_ATOMS: atom_id res chain seq x y z
N MET A 1 -8.82 13.33 11.44
CA MET A 1 -7.38 13.42 11.79
C MET A 1 -6.57 12.97 10.57
N ARG A 2 -5.36 13.52 10.36
CA ARG A 2 -4.50 13.04 9.26
C ARG A 2 -3.96 11.63 9.58
N PRO A 3 -3.57 10.83 8.58
CA PRO A 3 -2.89 9.55 8.84
C PRO A 3 -1.71 9.74 9.80
N CYS A 4 -1.45 8.73 10.63
CA CYS A 4 -0.33 8.73 11.58
C CYS A 4 -0.34 9.85 12.64
N THR A 5 -1.48 10.51 12.88
CA THR A 5 -1.58 11.54 13.94
C THR A 5 -1.73 10.87 15.31
N PRO A 6 -0.74 10.96 16.22
CA PRO A 6 -0.91 10.50 17.59
C PRO A 6 -2.00 11.33 18.26
N HIS A 7 -2.90 10.67 18.96
CA HIS A 7 -4.00 11.34 19.65
C HIS A 7 -4.37 10.57 20.92
N ALA A 8 -4.93 11.30 21.89
CA ALA A 8 -5.55 10.74 23.08
C ALA A 8 -6.97 11.29 23.16
N VAL A 9 -7.90 10.46 23.60
CA VAL A 9 -9.30 10.84 23.76
C VAL A 9 -9.66 10.71 25.23
N VAL A 10 -10.25 11.78 25.79
CA VAL A 10 -10.77 11.81 27.16
C VAL A 10 -12.25 12.15 27.13
N THR A 11 -13.07 11.33 27.79
CA THR A 11 -14.51 11.55 27.92
C THR A 11 -14.81 12.11 29.31
N LEU A 12 -15.01 13.43 29.40
CA LEU A 12 -15.22 14.13 30.67
C LEU A 12 -16.68 14.07 31.17
N GLN A 13 -17.62 13.80 30.27
CA GLN A 13 -19.06 13.73 30.54
C GLN A 13 -19.69 12.64 29.67
N HIS A 14 -20.87 12.14 30.05
CA HIS A 14 -21.60 11.17 29.25
C HIS A 14 -21.84 11.70 27.83
N SER A 15 -21.32 10.98 26.83
CA SER A 15 -21.38 11.39 25.43
C SER A 15 -21.59 10.19 24.51
N VAL A 16 -22.19 10.48 23.36
CA VAL A 16 -22.29 9.55 22.22
C VAL A 16 -21.60 10.24 21.05
N THR A 17 -20.63 9.56 20.43
CA THR A 17 -19.87 10.10 19.29
C THR A 17 -19.98 9.16 18.10
N MET A 18 -19.94 9.74 16.90
CA MET A 18 -19.91 9.02 15.63
C MET A 18 -18.66 9.44 14.87
N GLY A 19 -17.88 8.46 14.41
CA GLY A 19 -16.64 8.69 13.66
C GLY A 19 -16.49 7.66 12.55
N SER A 20 -15.74 8.04 11.51
CA SER A 20 -15.42 7.18 10.38
C SER A 20 -13.97 7.37 9.95
N HIS A 21 -13.44 6.40 9.21
CA HIS A 21 -12.12 6.45 8.59
C HIS A 21 -12.28 6.40 7.07
N PHE A 22 -11.48 7.17 6.34
CA PHE A 22 -11.46 7.16 4.89
C PHE A 22 -10.04 7.37 4.36
N PHE A 23 -9.80 6.91 3.14
CA PHE A 23 -8.56 7.14 2.41
C PHE A 23 -8.73 8.33 1.47
N ALA A 24 -7.70 9.17 1.38
CA ALA A 24 -7.69 10.32 0.49
C ALA A 24 -6.40 10.35 -0.32
N MET A 25 -6.52 10.63 -1.61
CA MET A 25 -5.36 10.79 -2.50
C MET A 25 -4.39 11.87 -2.00
N SER A 26 -4.90 12.94 -1.40
CA SER A 26 -4.10 14.06 -0.89
C SER A 26 -3.15 13.69 0.26
N THR A 27 -3.41 12.57 0.96
CA THR A 27 -2.62 12.06 2.09
C THR A 27 -2.18 10.61 1.89
N ILE A 28 -2.14 10.13 0.65
CA ILE A 28 -1.87 8.71 0.36
C ILE A 28 -0.41 8.32 0.67
N GLN A 29 0.53 9.26 0.56
CA GLN A 29 1.91 9.09 1.01
C GLN A 29 2.00 8.85 2.53
N ASP A 30 1.34 9.70 3.32
CA ASP A 30 1.28 9.56 4.77
C ASP A 30 0.62 8.22 5.16
N THR A 31 -0.42 7.83 4.41
CA THR A 31 -1.11 6.55 4.56
C THR A 31 -0.17 5.38 4.34
N MET A 32 0.60 5.38 3.24
CA MET A 32 1.55 4.30 2.94
C MET A 32 2.62 4.16 4.03
N ILE A 33 3.13 5.28 4.56
CA ILE A 33 4.05 5.28 5.69
C ILE A 33 3.38 4.66 6.92
N GLY A 34 2.14 5.06 7.22
CA GLY A 34 1.36 4.49 8.32
C GLY A 34 1.12 3.00 8.19
N MET A 35 0.83 2.53 6.97
CA MET A 35 0.68 1.11 6.67
C MET A 35 1.98 0.35 6.89
N MET A 36 3.12 0.83 6.38
CA MET A 36 4.42 0.21 6.62
C MET A 36 4.75 0.16 8.12
N HIS A 37 4.51 1.25 8.84
CA HIS A 37 4.79 1.35 10.26
C HIS A 37 3.93 0.40 11.08
N THR A 38 2.62 0.39 10.81
CA THR A 38 1.65 -0.49 11.48
C THR A 38 1.90 -1.96 11.13
N PHE A 39 2.29 -2.28 9.90
CA PHE A 39 2.66 -3.65 9.53
C PHE A 39 3.91 -4.13 10.29
N VAL A 40 4.93 -3.27 10.44
CA VAL A 40 6.17 -3.66 11.12
C VAL A 40 6.00 -3.79 12.63
N LEU A 41 5.13 -3.00 13.25
CA LEU A 41 4.98 -2.93 14.70
C LEU A 41 3.68 -3.56 15.25
N GLU A 42 2.68 -3.73 14.39
CA GLU A 42 1.39 -4.39 14.63
C GLU A 42 0.76 -3.99 15.97
N LYS A 43 0.63 -4.93 16.92
CA LYS A 43 -0.01 -4.74 18.23
C LYS A 43 0.58 -3.64 19.09
N LEU A 44 1.79 -3.16 18.80
CA LEU A 44 2.39 -2.05 19.53
C LEU A 44 1.66 -0.72 19.26
N VAL A 45 1.13 -0.55 18.04
CA VAL A 45 0.62 0.75 17.57
C VAL A 45 -0.90 0.78 17.47
N THR A 46 -1.54 -0.38 17.24
CA THR A 46 -3.00 -0.48 17.15
C THR A 46 -3.49 -1.73 17.86
N ASN A 47 -4.63 -1.61 18.55
CA ASN A 47 -5.37 -2.72 19.13
C ASN A 47 -6.25 -3.46 18.11
N THR A 48 -6.36 -2.93 16.88
CA THR A 48 -7.23 -3.46 15.82
C THR A 48 -6.46 -3.61 14.51
N ALA A 49 -6.50 -4.81 13.92
CA ALA A 49 -6.05 -5.03 12.55
C ALA A 49 -7.21 -4.78 11.58
N HIS A 50 -7.02 -3.86 10.62
CA HIS A 50 -8.05 -3.51 9.64
C HIS A 50 -7.78 -4.15 8.27
N ASN A 51 -7.78 -5.49 8.17
CA ASN A 51 -7.42 -6.19 6.92
C ASN A 51 -8.23 -5.72 5.69
N ASP A 52 -9.43 -5.18 5.89
CA ASP A 52 -10.28 -4.61 4.84
C ASP A 52 -9.67 -3.39 4.12
N PHE A 53 -8.62 -2.75 4.66
CA PHE A 53 -7.95 -1.63 4.00
C PHE A 53 -7.43 -2.01 2.60
N LEU A 54 -6.99 -3.25 2.42
CA LEU A 54 -6.52 -3.76 1.12
C LEU A 54 -7.64 -3.73 0.08
N GLN A 55 -8.88 -4.02 0.50
CA GLN A 55 -10.04 -3.94 -0.39
C GLN A 55 -10.29 -2.50 -0.84
N VAL A 56 -10.16 -1.53 0.07
CA VAL A 56 -10.34 -0.10 -0.27
C VAL A 56 -9.26 0.36 -1.25
N ILE A 57 -8.00 -0.01 -1.04
CA ILE A 57 -6.90 0.29 -1.98
C ILE A 57 -7.19 -0.29 -3.37
N ARG A 58 -7.64 -1.55 -3.46
CA ARG A 58 -8.03 -2.18 -4.73
C ARG A 58 -9.11 -1.37 -5.44
N ARG A 59 -10.14 -0.92 -4.71
CA ARG A 59 -11.23 -0.09 -5.25
C ARG A 59 -10.73 1.26 -5.73
N MET A 60 -9.85 1.93 -4.99
CA MET A 60 -9.21 3.17 -5.43
C MET A 60 -8.44 2.98 -6.74
N ILE A 61 -7.68 1.89 -6.87
CA ILE A 61 -6.94 1.59 -8.11
C ILE A 61 -7.89 1.32 -9.28
N VAL A 62 -8.96 0.55 -9.07
CA VAL A 62 -9.99 0.28 -10.09
C VAL A 62 -10.64 1.59 -10.54
N PHE A 63 -11.00 2.46 -9.60
CA PHE A 63 -11.59 3.77 -9.89
C PHE A 63 -10.63 4.65 -10.72
N VAL A 64 -9.40 4.81 -10.26
CA VAL A 64 -8.38 5.63 -10.94
C VAL A 64 -8.08 5.08 -12.34
N HIS A 65 -7.92 3.76 -12.48
CA HIS A 65 -7.73 3.13 -13.78
C HIS A 65 -8.93 3.37 -14.70
N GLY A 66 -10.15 3.17 -14.18
CA GLY A 66 -11.40 3.43 -14.91
C GLY A 66 -11.46 4.86 -15.44
N ALA A 67 -11.19 5.84 -14.58
CA ALA A 67 -11.24 7.24 -14.90
C ALA A 67 -10.17 7.68 -15.91
N LEU A 68 -8.91 7.28 -15.71
CA LEU A 68 -7.79 7.77 -16.53
C LEU A 68 -7.61 7.03 -17.86
N ILE A 69 -7.90 5.73 -17.88
CA ILE A 69 -7.59 4.86 -19.03
C ILE A 69 -8.86 4.45 -19.79
N ARG A 70 -9.94 4.14 -19.06
CA ARG A 70 -11.18 3.64 -19.66
C ARG A 70 -12.25 4.71 -19.84
N ASN A 71 -12.00 5.95 -19.41
CA ASN A 71 -12.94 7.07 -19.45
C ASN A 71 -14.31 6.71 -18.85
N THR A 72 -14.33 5.98 -17.73
CA THR A 72 -15.58 5.54 -17.09
C THR A 72 -16.23 6.59 -16.19
N VAL A 73 -15.60 7.76 -16.06
CA VAL A 73 -16.10 8.89 -15.25
C VAL A 73 -16.33 10.03 -16.23
N GLU A 74 -17.57 10.47 -16.36
CA GLU A 74 -17.96 11.55 -17.26
C GLU A 74 -17.46 12.91 -16.73
N GLU A 75 -17.45 13.94 -17.58
CA GLU A 75 -16.89 15.25 -17.21
C GLU A 75 -17.74 15.99 -16.17
N ASP A 76 -19.06 15.76 -16.17
CA ASP A 76 -20.05 16.32 -15.27
C ASP A 76 -20.33 15.46 -14.03
N ASP A 77 -19.75 14.26 -13.95
CA ASP A 77 -19.84 13.38 -12.79
C ASP A 77 -19.13 14.00 -11.58
N GLU A 78 -19.81 14.08 -10.43
CA GLU A 78 -19.22 14.58 -9.17
C GLU A 78 -17.95 13.79 -8.77
N ALA A 79 -17.88 12.50 -9.12
CA ALA A 79 -16.71 11.66 -8.90
C ALA A 79 -15.47 12.16 -9.65
N ARG A 80 -15.62 13.00 -10.69
CA ARG A 80 -14.51 13.60 -11.43
C ARG A 80 -13.59 14.41 -10.52
N ALA A 81 -14.13 15.03 -9.47
CA ALA A 81 -13.36 15.75 -8.46
C ALA A 81 -12.37 14.88 -7.67
N HIS A 82 -12.59 13.56 -7.65
CA HIS A 82 -11.72 12.59 -6.99
C HIS A 82 -10.69 11.94 -7.92
N VAL A 83 -10.76 12.19 -9.24
CA VAL A 83 -9.82 11.64 -10.21
C VAL A 83 -8.48 12.37 -10.08
N PRO A 84 -7.37 11.66 -9.83
CA PRO A 84 -6.05 12.27 -9.71
C PRO A 84 -5.65 12.97 -11.00
N TYR A 85 -5.12 14.18 -10.89
CA TYR A 85 -4.61 14.92 -12.04
C TYR A 85 -3.15 15.34 -11.79
N PRO A 86 -2.16 14.58 -12.31
CA PRO A 86 -0.75 14.76 -11.97
C PRO A 86 -0.14 15.97 -12.70
N ARG A 87 -0.39 17.19 -12.20
CA ARG A 87 0.20 18.45 -12.72
C ARG A 87 1.59 18.73 -12.18
N ASP A 88 1.90 18.19 -11.01
CA ASP A 88 3.13 18.49 -10.29
C ASP A 88 3.73 17.21 -9.70
N MET A 89 4.95 17.33 -9.17
CA MET A 89 5.65 16.20 -8.58
C MET A 89 4.91 15.61 -7.39
N LYS A 90 4.17 16.42 -6.62
CA LYS A 90 3.43 15.92 -5.46
C LYS A 90 2.30 14.99 -5.89
N SER A 91 1.45 15.45 -6.80
CA SER A 91 0.31 14.71 -7.35
C SER A 91 0.75 13.48 -8.14
N LEU A 92 1.88 13.57 -8.88
CA LEU A 92 2.50 12.40 -9.51
C LEU A 92 2.93 11.37 -8.46
N VAL A 93 3.65 11.79 -7.42
CA VAL A 93 4.11 10.87 -6.37
C VAL A 93 2.93 10.27 -5.61
N ASP A 94 1.88 11.05 -5.29
CA ASP A 94 0.65 10.54 -4.68
C ASP A 94 0.04 9.40 -5.53
N LEU A 95 -0.05 9.58 -6.85
CA LEU A 95 -0.55 8.55 -7.76
C LEU A 95 0.36 7.33 -7.83
N LEU A 96 1.69 7.53 -7.89
CA LEU A 96 2.66 6.43 -7.85
C LEU A 96 2.62 5.69 -6.51
N THR A 97 2.36 6.37 -5.39
CA THR A 97 2.17 5.73 -4.09
C THR A 97 0.98 4.79 -4.11
N LEU A 98 -0.17 5.23 -4.66
CA LEU A 98 -1.34 4.35 -4.80
C LEU A 98 -0.99 3.12 -5.65
N CYS A 99 -0.29 3.30 -6.77
CA CYS A 99 0.16 2.17 -7.60
C CYS A 99 1.09 1.22 -6.83
N ASN A 100 2.04 1.75 -6.05
CA ASN A 100 2.94 0.95 -5.24
C ASN A 100 2.20 0.19 -4.13
N MET A 101 1.21 0.81 -3.47
CA MET A 101 0.32 0.13 -2.53
C MET A 101 -0.38 -1.05 -3.23
N GLY A 102 -0.84 -0.86 -4.46
CA GLY A 102 -1.42 -1.89 -5.31
C GLY A 102 -0.48 -3.05 -5.65
N ILE A 103 0.79 -2.74 -5.95
CA ILE A 103 1.82 -3.72 -6.27
C ILE A 103 2.20 -4.55 -5.04
N MET A 104 2.32 -3.88 -3.88
CA MET A 104 2.79 -4.42 -2.61
C MET A 104 1.69 -5.05 -1.76
N GLN A 105 0.47 -5.23 -2.26
CA GLN A 105 -0.66 -5.71 -1.45
C GLN A 105 -0.38 -7.01 -0.69
N HIS A 106 0.30 -7.96 -1.34
CA HIS A 106 0.66 -9.24 -0.72
C HIS A 106 1.64 -9.08 0.44
N ILE A 107 2.49 -8.05 0.42
CA ILE A 107 3.41 -7.76 1.52
C ILE A 107 2.65 -7.28 2.75
N PHE A 108 1.57 -6.51 2.56
CA PHE A 108 0.79 -5.96 3.67
C PHE A 108 -0.38 -6.85 4.11
N ASP A 109 -0.59 -7.98 3.43
CA ASP A 109 -1.60 -8.97 3.80
C ASP A 109 -1.05 -9.88 4.90
N PHE A 110 -1.67 -9.87 6.07
CA PHE A 110 -1.20 -10.62 7.23
C PHE A 110 -1.34 -12.13 6.99
N ASP A 111 -2.30 -12.52 6.17
CA ASP A 111 -2.53 -13.92 5.80
C ASP A 111 -1.41 -14.46 4.92
N THR A 112 -0.62 -13.59 4.27
CA THR A 112 0.60 -13.98 3.54
C THR A 112 1.62 -14.63 4.46
N TYR A 113 1.60 -14.31 5.76
CA TYR A 113 2.54 -14.85 6.74
C TYR A 113 1.91 -15.90 7.66
N SER A 114 0.64 -16.22 7.45
CA SER A 114 -0.11 -17.17 8.27
C SER A 114 -0.43 -18.44 7.48
N TYR A 115 -0.99 -19.44 8.16
CA TYR A 115 -1.38 -20.71 7.56
C TYR A 115 -2.87 -20.95 7.80
N ALA A 116 -3.60 -21.48 6.80
CA ALA A 116 -5.07 -21.43 6.78
C ALA A 116 -5.76 -22.15 7.95
N THR A 117 -5.11 -23.17 8.53
CA THR A 117 -5.63 -23.94 9.66
C THR A 117 -5.29 -23.33 11.02
N ASN A 118 -4.43 -22.32 11.06
CA ASN A 118 -3.91 -21.74 12.30
C ASN A 118 -4.75 -20.52 12.73
N GLN A 119 -4.79 -20.26 14.03
CA GLN A 119 -5.32 -19.00 14.54
C GLN A 119 -4.36 -17.85 14.23
N PRO A 120 -4.86 -16.60 14.19
CA PRO A 120 -4.01 -15.43 14.03
C PRO A 120 -2.93 -15.40 15.12
N ASN A 121 -1.66 -15.35 14.71
CA ASN A 121 -0.45 -15.35 15.53
C ASN A 121 0.10 -16.69 16.03
N ASP A 122 -0.50 -17.82 15.65
CA ASP A 122 0.12 -19.10 15.95
C ASP A 122 1.48 -19.22 15.25
N GLU A 123 2.45 -19.80 15.94
CA GLU A 123 3.74 -20.13 15.34
C GLU A 123 3.56 -21.26 14.32
N LEU A 124 4.17 -21.10 13.15
CA LEU A 124 4.18 -22.16 12.14
C LEU A 124 5.06 -23.34 12.58
N THR A 125 4.57 -24.56 12.36
CA THR A 125 5.37 -25.79 12.51
C THR A 125 6.51 -25.84 11.50
N ALA A 126 7.49 -26.73 11.68
CA ALA A 126 8.60 -26.88 10.74
C ALA A 126 8.11 -27.26 9.33
N GLU A 127 7.13 -28.15 9.24
CA GLU A 127 6.48 -28.56 7.99
C GLU A 127 5.74 -27.38 7.33
N GLN A 128 4.93 -26.64 8.09
CA GLN A 128 4.24 -25.46 7.58
C GLN A 128 5.22 -24.39 7.09
N LYS A 129 6.35 -24.18 7.79
CA LYS A 129 7.41 -23.26 7.35
C LYS A 129 8.04 -23.71 6.02
N ASP A 130 8.27 -25.01 5.85
CA ASP A 130 8.82 -25.57 4.61
C ASP A 130 7.83 -25.42 3.45
N GLU A 131 6.57 -25.79 3.66
CA GLU A 131 5.53 -25.64 2.63
C GLU A 131 5.31 -24.18 2.24
N HIS A 132 5.27 -23.28 3.23
CA HIS A 132 5.19 -21.84 3.00
C HIS A 132 6.38 -21.36 2.17
N TRP A 133 7.58 -21.83 2.50
CA TRP A 133 8.82 -21.46 1.81
C TRP A 133 8.90 -21.98 0.37
N ASN A 134 8.53 -23.23 0.13
CA ASN A 134 8.71 -23.89 -1.16
C ASN A 134 7.52 -23.70 -2.10
N TYR A 135 6.31 -23.54 -1.58
CA TYR A 135 5.07 -23.56 -2.37
C TYR A 135 4.20 -22.32 -2.20
N ASP A 136 4.63 -21.33 -1.39
CA ASP A 136 3.81 -20.16 -1.04
C ASP A 136 2.44 -20.56 -0.44
N ASN A 137 2.43 -21.70 0.28
CA ASN A 137 1.26 -22.20 0.98
C ASN A 137 1.00 -21.34 2.22
N ASN A 138 0.01 -20.45 2.13
CA ASN A 138 -0.32 -19.48 3.17
C ASN A 138 -1.84 -19.30 3.29
N ALA A 139 -2.28 -18.51 4.26
CA ALA A 139 -3.69 -18.34 4.57
C ALA A 139 -4.47 -17.46 3.59
N VAL A 140 -3.82 -16.76 2.64
CA VAL A 140 -4.49 -15.77 1.77
C VAL A 140 -5.55 -16.46 0.92
N PRO A 141 -6.84 -16.09 1.05
CA PRO A 141 -7.90 -16.70 0.25
C PRO A 141 -7.69 -16.51 -1.25
N LEU A 142 -8.06 -17.51 -2.05
CA LEU A 142 -7.89 -17.48 -3.51
C LEU A 142 -8.53 -16.25 -4.16
N LEU A 143 -9.70 -15.83 -3.66
CA LEU A 143 -10.39 -14.62 -4.15
C LEU A 143 -9.56 -13.36 -3.88
N ASN A 144 -8.97 -13.24 -2.68
CA ASN A 144 -8.10 -12.12 -2.32
C ASN A 144 -6.82 -12.11 -3.17
N ARG A 145 -6.23 -13.28 -3.43
CA ARG A 145 -5.08 -13.41 -4.33
C ARG A 145 -5.42 -12.91 -5.74
N ARG A 146 -6.55 -13.36 -6.31
CA ARG A 146 -7.00 -12.91 -7.64
C ARG A 146 -7.25 -11.41 -7.68
N ALA A 147 -7.91 -10.86 -6.66
CA ALA A 147 -8.17 -9.43 -6.56
C ALA A 147 -6.88 -8.60 -6.45
N ALA A 148 -5.89 -9.08 -5.67
CA ALA A 148 -4.58 -8.44 -5.57
C ALA A 148 -3.79 -8.50 -6.88
N ILE A 149 -3.81 -9.64 -7.59
CA ILE A 149 -3.18 -9.79 -8.91
C ILE A 149 -3.81 -8.82 -9.92
N HIS A 150 -5.14 -8.75 -9.96
CA HIS A 150 -5.86 -7.84 -10.85
C HIS A 150 -5.48 -6.37 -10.57
N ALA A 151 -5.56 -5.95 -9.31
CA ALA A 151 -5.20 -4.58 -8.92
C ALA A 151 -3.72 -4.26 -9.18
N ARG A 152 -2.80 -5.23 -9.04
CA ARG A 152 -1.40 -5.08 -9.44
C ARG A 152 -1.25 -4.85 -10.94
N GLY A 153 -2.02 -5.57 -11.76
CA GLY A 153 -2.09 -5.35 -13.21
C GLY A 153 -2.51 -3.92 -13.53
N LEU A 154 -3.65 -3.49 -12.98
CA LEU A 154 -4.16 -2.12 -13.18
C LEU A 154 -3.17 -1.05 -12.70
N ALA A 155 -2.49 -1.25 -11.57
CA ALA A 155 -1.47 -0.31 -11.09
C ALA A 155 -0.30 -0.17 -12.07
N ARG A 156 0.12 -1.26 -12.73
CA ARG A 156 1.15 -1.23 -13.77
C ARG A 156 0.66 -0.55 -15.04
N ASP A 157 -0.59 -0.80 -15.42
CA ASP A 157 -1.22 -0.14 -16.57
C ASP A 157 -1.32 1.38 -16.35
N ILE A 158 -1.67 1.83 -15.14
CA ILE A 158 -1.65 3.26 -14.77
C ILE A 158 -0.23 3.84 -14.91
N ILE A 159 0.81 3.15 -14.41
CA ILE A 159 2.20 3.63 -14.55
C ILE A 159 2.61 3.75 -16.03
N SER A 160 2.25 2.74 -16.85
CA SER A 160 2.51 2.75 -18.28
C SER A 160 1.81 3.92 -18.97
N TRP A 161 0.51 4.11 -18.68
CA TRP A 161 -0.28 5.22 -19.19
C TRP A 161 0.32 6.58 -18.80
N LEU A 162 0.73 6.77 -17.54
CA LEU A 162 1.39 7.99 -17.11
C LEU A 162 2.66 8.26 -17.91
N ASN A 163 3.49 7.23 -18.10
CA ASN A 163 4.73 7.34 -18.86
C ASN A 163 4.51 7.68 -20.34
N SER A 164 3.37 7.30 -20.92
CA SER A 164 3.02 7.62 -22.31
C SER A 164 2.34 8.99 -22.49
N ASN A 165 1.73 9.54 -21.43
CA ASN A 165 0.91 10.75 -21.52
C ASN A 165 1.52 11.98 -20.82
N TYR A 166 2.55 11.78 -20.00
CA TYR A 166 3.18 12.85 -19.21
C TYR A 166 4.70 12.83 -19.33
N GLU A 167 5.29 14.02 -19.27
CA GLU A 167 6.73 14.22 -19.21
C GLU A 167 7.11 15.02 -17.96
N ILE A 168 8.25 14.69 -17.37
CA ILE A 168 8.80 15.43 -16.22
C ILE A 168 9.80 16.45 -16.75
N ARG A 169 9.54 17.74 -16.48
CA ARG A 169 10.36 18.87 -16.93
C ARG A 169 10.66 19.80 -15.76
N TYR A 170 11.77 20.54 -15.85
CA TYR A 170 11.99 21.67 -14.96
C TYR A 170 11.06 22.81 -15.35
N VAL A 171 10.52 23.51 -14.35
CA VAL A 171 9.64 24.67 -14.59
C VAL A 171 10.40 25.79 -15.31
N GLU A 172 11.69 25.95 -15.01
CA GLU A 172 12.56 26.99 -15.56
C GLU A 172 13.14 26.64 -16.94
N ASP A 173 13.04 25.38 -17.38
CA ASP A 173 13.54 24.91 -18.67
C ASP A 173 12.52 23.97 -19.32
N SER A 174 11.42 24.56 -19.81
CA SER A 174 10.34 23.83 -20.45
C SER A 174 10.72 23.33 -21.85
N GLU A 175 11.69 23.94 -22.52
CA GLU A 175 12.14 23.57 -23.87
C GLU A 175 13.26 22.51 -23.84
N GLY A 176 13.91 22.31 -22.69
CA GLY A 176 14.95 21.29 -22.49
C GLY A 176 14.46 19.85 -22.64
N LYS A 177 15.39 18.90 -22.52
CA LYS A 177 15.06 17.47 -22.58
C LYS A 177 14.31 17.04 -21.30
N PRO A 178 13.31 16.14 -21.39
CA PRO A 178 12.69 15.57 -20.20
C PRO A 178 13.72 14.98 -19.23
N LEU A 179 13.49 15.20 -17.94
CA LEU A 179 14.36 14.80 -16.83
C LEU A 179 14.56 13.29 -16.78
N THR A 180 13.45 12.55 -16.78
CA THR A 180 13.43 11.09 -16.71
C THR A 180 12.07 10.55 -17.12
N GLY A 181 12.02 9.27 -17.52
CA GLY A 181 10.75 8.58 -17.77
C GLY A 181 10.05 8.23 -16.46
N ILE A 182 8.72 8.40 -16.43
CA ILE A 182 7.90 8.12 -15.25
C ILE A 182 8.01 6.65 -14.83
N SER A 183 8.10 5.71 -15.79
CA SER A 183 8.27 4.28 -15.48
C SER A 183 9.57 4.00 -14.69
N ARG A 184 10.66 4.70 -15.03
CA ARG A 184 11.93 4.58 -14.30
C ARG A 184 11.80 5.17 -12.90
N MET A 185 11.18 6.34 -12.77
CA MET A 185 10.91 6.97 -11.48
C MET A 185 10.04 6.07 -10.59
N ALA A 186 8.96 5.50 -11.13
CA ALA A 186 8.07 4.59 -10.42
C ALA A 186 8.82 3.36 -9.88
N SER A 187 9.66 2.76 -10.71
CA SER A 187 10.46 1.58 -10.34
C SER A 187 11.46 1.89 -9.23
N LEU A 188 12.16 3.03 -9.32
CA LEU A 188 13.09 3.49 -8.28
C LEU A 188 12.35 3.85 -6.99
N TYR A 189 11.18 4.45 -7.08
CA TYR A 189 10.37 4.82 -5.93
C TYR A 189 9.84 3.59 -5.18
N LEU A 190 9.32 2.59 -5.92
CA LEU A 190 8.92 1.30 -5.36
C LEU A 190 10.11 0.60 -4.67
N ALA A 191 11.26 0.54 -5.34
CA ALA A 191 12.47 -0.06 -4.76
C ALA A 191 12.88 0.62 -3.45
N ARG A 192 12.86 1.96 -3.40
CA ARG A 192 13.13 2.72 -2.18
C ARG A 192 12.13 2.43 -1.06
N GLN A 193 10.84 2.34 -1.38
CA GLN A 193 9.80 1.97 -0.44
C GLN A 193 10.02 0.57 0.14
N CYS A 194 10.32 -0.42 -0.71
CA CYS A 194 10.66 -1.77 -0.29
C CYS A 194 11.93 -1.82 0.59
N THR A 195 12.98 -1.09 0.22
CA THR A 195 14.21 -0.98 1.02
C THR A 195 13.94 -0.31 2.37
N GLY A 196 13.12 0.74 2.40
CA GLY A 196 12.70 1.42 3.63
C GLY A 196 11.95 0.48 4.56
N LEU A 197 10.97 -0.26 4.03
CA LEU A 197 10.20 -1.26 4.78
C LEU A 197 11.11 -2.35 5.37
N LEU A 198 12.04 -2.90 4.57
CA LEU A 198 12.96 -3.94 5.05
C LEU A 198 13.94 -3.40 6.12
N THR A 199 14.42 -2.18 5.96
CA THR A 199 15.28 -1.51 6.94
C THR A 199 14.53 -1.28 8.25
N HIS A 200 13.28 -0.80 8.17
CA HIS A 200 12.41 -0.61 9.33
C HIS A 200 12.16 -1.93 10.06
N LYS A 201 11.84 -3.00 9.33
CA LYS A 201 11.66 -4.34 9.91
C LYS A 201 12.91 -4.84 10.63
N LYS A 202 14.10 -4.66 10.05
CA LYS A 202 15.38 -5.03 10.68
C LYS A 202 15.60 -4.26 11.99
N ALA A 203 15.34 -2.95 11.97
CA ALA A 203 15.48 -2.10 13.15
C ALA A 203 14.50 -2.53 14.26
N ALA A 204 13.25 -2.79 13.91
CA ALA A 204 12.23 -3.27 14.83
C ALA A 204 12.63 -4.61 15.48
N VAL A 205 13.05 -5.59 14.68
CA VAL A 205 13.48 -6.90 15.21
C VAL A 205 14.70 -6.76 16.13
N LYS A 206 15.66 -5.89 15.79
CA LYS A 206 16.82 -5.60 16.67
C LYS A 206 16.39 -5.00 18.02
N ALA A 207 15.27 -4.27 18.05
CA ALA A 207 14.67 -3.70 19.25
C ALA A 207 13.73 -4.68 19.99
N GLY A 208 13.65 -5.95 19.58
CA GLY A 208 12.72 -6.94 20.16
C GLY A 208 11.27 -6.79 19.72
N LEU A 209 11.02 -5.98 18.68
CA LEU A 209 9.69 -5.74 18.12
C LEU A 209 9.50 -6.60 16.87
N HIS A 210 8.60 -7.58 16.97
CA HIS A 210 8.40 -8.57 15.90
C HIS A 210 7.24 -8.23 14.97
N GLY A 211 6.22 -7.49 15.41
CA GLY A 211 5.06 -7.13 14.59
C GLY A 211 4.26 -8.37 14.15
N VAL A 212 3.81 -8.38 12.89
CA VAL A 212 3.05 -9.51 12.30
C VAL A 212 3.77 -10.84 12.55
N ALA A 213 3.01 -11.80 13.12
CA ALA A 213 3.51 -13.13 13.42
C ALA A 213 4.08 -13.83 12.17
N ASN A 214 5.12 -14.63 12.37
CA ASN A 214 5.84 -15.39 11.33
C ASN A 214 6.47 -14.55 10.19
N CYS A 215 6.22 -13.24 10.14
CA CYS A 215 6.87 -12.30 9.23
C CYS A 215 8.30 -12.01 9.72
N THR A 216 9.24 -12.90 9.42
CA THR A 216 10.68 -12.65 9.67
C THR A 216 11.27 -11.68 8.65
N VAL A 217 12.44 -11.09 8.95
CA VAL A 217 13.18 -10.27 7.97
C VAL A 217 13.44 -11.06 6.68
N ARG A 218 13.75 -12.36 6.81
CA ARG A 218 13.97 -13.26 5.67
C ARG A 218 12.69 -13.45 4.86
N MET A 219 11.56 -13.67 5.52
CA MET A 219 10.27 -13.85 4.85
C MET A 219 9.82 -12.58 4.14
N LEU A 220 9.91 -11.42 4.81
CA LEU A 220 9.61 -10.12 4.20
C LEU A 220 10.49 -9.86 2.97
N ARG A 221 11.79 -10.17 3.05
CA ARG A 221 12.71 -10.02 1.92
C ARG A 221 12.29 -10.87 0.73
N ARG A 222 11.81 -12.09 0.95
CA ARG A 222 11.28 -12.97 -0.11
C ARG A 222 10.05 -12.35 -0.78
N GLN A 223 9.16 -11.74 -0.02
CA GLN A 223 7.95 -11.11 -0.59
C GLN A 223 8.26 -9.82 -1.38
N ILE A 224 9.41 -9.20 -1.15
CA ILE A 224 9.87 -7.99 -1.85
C ILE A 224 10.59 -8.31 -3.17
N ALA A 225 11.33 -9.43 -3.23
CA ALA A 225 12.18 -9.83 -4.35
C ALA A 225 11.36 -10.45 -5.50
#